data_AF-A0A285UUH2-F1
#
_entry.id   AF-A0A285UUH2-F1
#
_cell.length_a   1.000
_cell.length_b   1.000
_cell.length_c   1.000
_cell.angle_alpha   90.00
_cell.angle_beta   90.00
_cell.angle_gamma   90.00
#
_symmetry.space_group_name_H-M   'P 1'
#
loop_
_entity.id
_entity.type
_entity.pdbx_description
1 polymer ?
#
loop_
_entity_poly.entity_id
_entity_poly.type
_entity_poly.pdbx_seq_one_letter_code
_entity_poly.pdbx_strand_id
1 'polypeptide(L)' 'MNWDIIEGKWNEYKGKAQAKWGKLTDDDLDVIKGRRVELSGKLQQRYGMAKDEAEREIDDWSRHH' A
#
# COMPACT_ATOMS: atom_id res chain seq x y z
N MET A 1 -0.81 -1.76 13.25
CA MET A 1 -1.17 -0.36 13.50
C MET A 1 -2.55 -0.08 12.90
N ASN A 2 -3.24 1.00 13.31
CA ASN A 2 -4.49 1.37 12.66
C ASN A 2 -4.18 1.99 11.28
N TRP A 3 -4.87 1.54 10.24
CA TRP A 3 -4.72 2.06 8.88
C TRP A 3 -4.99 3.57 8.79
N ASP A 4 -5.92 4.08 9.61
CA ASP A 4 -6.23 5.51 9.68
C ASP A 4 -4.98 6.38 9.94
N ILE A 5 -4.00 5.86 10.70
CA ILE A 5 -2.76 6.58 10.99
C ILE A 5 -1.83 6.57 9.77
N ILE A 6 -1.77 5.45 9.05
CA ILE A 6 -0.98 5.32 7.83
C ILE A 6 -1.55 6.23 6.75
N GLU A 7 -2.87 6.29 6.62
CA GLU A 7 -3.55 7.19 5.69
C GLU A 7 -3.27 8.66 6.02
N GLY A 8 -3.42 9.05 7.29
CA GLY A 8 -3.12 10.41 7.74
C GLY A 8 -1.66 10.83 7.60
N LYS A 9 -0.73 9.87 7.64
CA LYS A 9 0.72 10.10 7.49
C LYS A 9 1.27 9.56 6.17
N TRP A 10 0.43 9.40 5.15
CA TRP A 10 0.82 8.67 3.94
C TRP A 10 2.12 9.15 3.30
N ASN A 11 2.39 10.46 3.30
CA ASN A 11 3.63 11.01 2.76
C ASN A 11 4.90 10.47 3.44
N GLU A 12 4.85 10.21 4.75
CA GLU A 12 5.97 9.59 5.50
C GLU A 12 6.08 8.08 5.20
N TYR A 13 4.95 7.44 4.92
CA TYR A 13 4.85 6.00 4.68
C TYR A 13 5.06 5.61 3.20
N LYS A 14 4.94 6.56 2.27
CA LYS A 14 5.09 6.37 0.82
C LYS A 14 6.40 5.66 0.47
N GLY A 15 7.52 6.13 1.02
CA GLY A 15 8.83 5.51 0.80
C GLY A 15 8.93 4.07 1.35
N LYS A 16 8.28 3.80 2.49
CA LYS A 16 8.21 2.45 3.07
C LYS A 16 7.35 1.51 2.23
N ALA A 17 6.24 2.02 1.70
CA ALA A 17 5.39 1.29 0.76
C ALA A 17 6.14 0.99 -0.54
N GLN A 18 6.89 1.94 -1.09
CA GLN A 18 7.73 1.73 -2.27
C GLN A 18 8.84 0.69 -2.02
N ALA A 19 9.47 0.71 -0.85
CA ALA A 19 10.48 -0.27 -0.48
C ALA A 19 9.91 -1.70 -0.37
N LYS A 20 8.69 -1.85 0.18
CA LYS A 20 7.99 -3.14 0.27
C LYS A 20 7.50 -3.60 -1.11
N TRP A 21 6.95 -2.69 -1.90
CA TRP A 21 6.35 -2.97 -3.21
C TRP A 21 7.10 -2.21 -4.31
N GLY A 22 8.31 -2.67 -4.63
CA GLY A 22 9.19 -2.00 -5.60
C GLY A 22 8.66 -1.85 -7.05
N LYS A 23 7.54 -2.49 -7.42
CA LYS A 23 6.86 -2.26 -8.71
C LYS A 23 5.88 -1.08 -8.68
N LEU A 24 5.50 -0.59 -7.49
CA LEU A 24 4.71 0.62 -7.36
C LEU A 24 5.63 1.82 -7.62
N THR A 25 5.24 2.65 -8.58
CA THR A 25 5.96 3.89 -8.87
C THR A 25 5.56 4.99 -7.89
N ASP A 26 6.33 6.08 -7.88
CA ASP A 26 5.99 7.26 -7.10
C ASP A 26 4.59 7.80 -7.49
N ASP A 27 4.26 7.78 -8.79
CA ASP A 27 2.94 8.14 -9.31
C ASP A 27 1.82 7.21 -8.82
N ASP A 28 2.05 5.90 -8.77
CA ASP A 28 1.04 4.97 -8.25
C ASP A 28 0.74 5.29 -6.79
N LEU A 29 1.78 5.55 -6.00
CA LEU A 29 1.65 5.85 -4.59
C LEU A 29 1.01 7.23 -4.34
N ASP A 30 1.20 8.20 -5.24
CA ASP A 30 0.48 9.48 -5.22
C ASP A 30 -1.00 9.36 -5.59
N VAL A 31 -1.36 8.37 -6.41
CA VAL A 31 -2.78 8.05 -6.69
C VAL A 31 -3.43 7.33 -5.51
N ILE A 32 -2.68 6.43 -4.87
CA ILE A 32 -3.14 5.67 -3.71
C ILE A 32 -3.53 6.62 -2.56
N LYS A 33 -2.70 7.64 -2.27
CA LYS A 33 -2.95 8.64 -1.19
C LYS A 33 -3.28 8.00 0.17
N GLY A 34 -2.65 6.87 0.47
CA GLY A 34 -2.89 6.13 1.71
C GLY A 34 -4.23 5.39 1.76
N ARG A 35 -5.04 5.42 0.70
CA ARG A 35 -6.31 4.69 0.65
C ARG A 35 -6.05 3.21 0.46
N ARG A 36 -6.49 2.40 1.44
CA ARG A 36 -6.26 0.95 1.47
C ARG A 36 -6.77 0.23 0.22
N VAL A 37 -7.95 0.62 -0.25
CA VAL A 37 -8.60 0.01 -1.41
C VAL A 37 -7.82 0.27 -2.69
N GLU A 38 -7.32 1.50 -2.87
CA GLU A 38 -6.49 1.87 -4.02
C GLU A 38 -5.16 1.12 -4.02
N LEU A 39 -4.53 0.99 -2.83
CA LEU A 39 -3.30 0.22 -2.69
C LEU A 39 -3.55 -1.25 -3.09
N SER A 40 -4.62 -1.86 -2.59
CA SER A 40 -4.99 -3.24 -2.97
C SER A 40 -5.23 -3.37 -4.48
N GLY A 41 -5.95 -2.42 -5.08
CA GLY A 41 -6.18 -2.40 -6.53
C GLY A 41 -4.89 -2.30 -7.34
N LYS A 42 -3.95 -1.45 -6.91
CA LYS A 42 -2.63 -1.32 -7.55
C LYS A 42 -1.77 -2.57 -7.38
N LEU A 43 -1.81 -3.22 -6.23
CA LEU A 43 -1.12 -4.50 -6.01
C LEU A 43 -1.67 -5.58 -6.94
N GLN A 44 -2.99 -5.70 -7.06
CA GLN A 44 -3.62 -6.61 -8.01
C GLN A 44 -3.16 -6.33 -9.45
N GLN A 45 -3.14 -5.06 -9.88
CA GLN A 45 -2.75 -4.68 -11.24
C GLN A 45 -1.25 -4.88 -11.54
N ARG A 46 -0.36 -4.48 -10.63
CA ARG A 46 1.10 -4.47 -10.85
C ARG A 46 1.75 -5.82 -10.56
N TYR A 47 1.16 -6.60 -9.66
CA TYR A 47 1.70 -7.89 -9.23
C TYR A 47 0.86 -9.09 -9.70
N GLY A 48 -0.36 -8.88 -10.20
CA GLY A 48 -1.27 -9.98 -10.56
C GLY A 48 -1.81 -10.72 -9.34
N MET A 49 -1.78 -10.09 -8.16
CA MET A 49 -2.25 -10.70 -6.91
C MET A 49 -3.77 -10.85 -6.92
N ALA A 50 -4.26 -11.88 -6.22
CA ALA A 50 -5.67 -11.94 -5.84
C ALA A 50 -5.98 -10.85 -4.80
N LYS A 51 -7.23 -10.40 -4.73
CA LYS A 51 -7.66 -9.38 -3.76
C LYS A 51 -7.30 -9.75 -2.32
N ASP A 52 -7.58 -10.99 -1.91
CA ASP A 52 -7.32 -11.47 -0.55
C ASP A 52 -5.82 -11.56 -0.22
N GLU A 53 -4.99 -11.79 -1.24
CA GLU A 53 -3.53 -11.77 -1.09
C GLU A 53 -3.01 -10.34 -0.95
N ALA A 54 -3.49 -9.42 -1.78
CA ALA A 54 -3.15 -8.01 -1.69
C ALA A 54 -3.58 -7.42 -0.34
N GLU A 55 -4.78 -7.73 0.15
CA GLU A 55 -5.25 -7.27 1.45
C GLU A 55 -4.44 -7.84 2.62
N ARG A 56 -4.03 -9.11 2.54
CA ARG A 56 -3.13 -9.73 3.53
C ARG A 56 -1.74 -9.07 3.55
N GLU A 57 -1.14 -8.84 2.39
CA GLU A 57 0.14 -8.13 2.29
C GLU A 57 0.08 -6.72 2.88
N ILE A 58 -1.03 -6.02 2.68
CA ILE A 58 -1.26 -4.69 3.26
C ILE A 58 -1.42 -4.78 4.77
N ASP A 59 -2.20 -5.74 5.27
CA ASP A 59 -2.36 -5.97 6.71
C ASP A 59 -1.02 -6.29 7.38
N ASP A 60 -0.25 -7.20 6.82
CA ASP A 60 1.06 -7.58 7.33
C ASP A 60 2.01 -6.38 7.35
N TRP A 61 2.06 -5.61 6.26
CA TRP A 61 2.88 -4.41 6.21
C TRP A 61 2.46 -3.36 7.25
N SER A 62 1.17 -3.15 7.45
CA SER A 62 0.61 -2.22 8.46
C SER A 62 0.80 -2.67 9.91
N ARG A 63 1.13 -3.95 10.16
CA ARG A 63 1.45 -4.44 11.50
C ARG A 63 2.90 -4.17 11.87
N HIS A 64 3.77 -4.07 10.89
CA HIS A 64 5.21 -3.83 11.06
C HIS A 64 5.59 -2.35 11.08
N HIS A 65 4.63 -1.44 10.84
CA HIS A 65 4.84 0.02 10.79
C HIS A 65 3.69 0.81 11.40
#